data_AF-A0A239DID2-F1
#
_entry.id   AF-A0A239DID2-F1
#
_cell.length_a   1.000
_cell.length_b   1.000
_cell.length_c   1.000
_cell.angle_alpha   90.00
_cell.angle_beta   90.00
_cell.angle_gamma   90.00
#
_symmetry.space_group_name_H-M   'P 1'
#
loop_
_entity.id
_entity.type
_entity.pdbx_description
1 polymer ?
#
loop_
_entity_poly.entity_id
_entity_poly.type
_entity_poly.pdbx_seq_one_letter_code
_entity_poly.pdbx_strand_id
1 'polypeptide(L)'
;MAEVGNPKTAGSEKSRAQHGKRGRRSTEGRRGDASPQARRKPGAGERYGKTVKKSVTLRESVVEQIEARTGVRGFSEFLDAAAERHLALLKAQEIVDDHVARHGEFTPEERAEAEAAWRGE
;
A
#
# COMPACT_ATOMS: atom_id res chain seq x y z
N MET A 1 6.45 -53.44 -15.03
CA MET A 1 6.81 -54.24 -13.84
C MET A 1 7.50 -53.28 -12.87
N ALA A 2 7.01 -52.90 -11.70
CA ALA A 2 5.95 -53.44 -10.85
C ALA A 2 5.02 -52.31 -10.33
N GLU A 3 3.83 -52.76 -9.96
CA GLU A 3 2.66 -52.08 -9.40
C GLU A 3 2.82 -51.85 -7.87
N VAL A 4 1.73 -51.40 -7.22
CA VAL A 4 1.48 -51.25 -5.77
C VAL A 4 1.69 -49.82 -5.28
N GLY A 5 0.72 -49.10 -4.72
CA GLY A 5 -0.65 -49.44 -4.34
C GLY A 5 -1.15 -48.32 -3.43
N ASN A 6 -2.31 -47.75 -3.76
CA ASN A 6 -3.04 -46.80 -2.93
C ASN A 6 -3.69 -47.54 -1.75
N PRO A 7 -3.95 -46.87 -0.62
CA PRO A 7 -5.34 -46.96 -0.16
C PRO A 7 -5.95 -45.62 0.28
N LYS A 8 -7.14 -45.41 -0.28
CA LYS A 8 -8.23 -44.57 0.24
C LYS A 8 -8.52 -44.91 1.70
N THR A 9 -8.77 -43.90 2.53
CA THR A 9 -9.66 -44.01 3.68
C THR A 9 -10.91 -43.18 3.42
N ALA A 10 -12.04 -43.86 3.57
CA ALA A 10 -13.39 -43.33 3.47
C ALA A 10 -13.92 -43.01 4.87
N GLY A 11 -14.92 -42.13 4.93
CA GLY A 11 -16.03 -42.25 5.88
C GLY A 11 -16.08 -41.22 7.00
N SER A 12 -17.10 -40.35 6.95
CA SER A 12 -18.19 -40.22 7.93
C SER A 12 -18.71 -38.77 7.92
N GLU A 13 -19.77 -38.42 7.20
CA GLU A 13 -21.19 -38.56 7.57
C GLU A 13 -21.62 -37.80 8.85
N LYS A 14 -22.71 -37.02 8.68
CA LYS A 14 -23.61 -36.40 9.68
C LYS A 14 -23.09 -35.08 10.29
N SER A 15 -23.77 -33.95 10.12
CA SER A 15 -25.06 -33.74 10.77
C SER A 15 -25.89 -32.62 10.13
N ARG A 16 -27.12 -33.00 9.80
CA ARG A 16 -28.28 -32.19 9.47
C ARG A 16 -28.83 -31.57 10.75
N ALA A 17 -29.03 -30.25 10.78
CA ALA A 17 -29.95 -29.60 11.72
C ALA A 17 -30.84 -28.61 10.95
N GLN A 18 -32.06 -29.07 10.68
CA GLN A 18 -33.22 -28.23 10.38
C GLN A 18 -33.83 -27.70 11.69
N HIS A 19 -34.78 -26.78 11.55
CA HIS A 19 -35.65 -26.18 12.57
C HIS A 19 -35.04 -24.96 13.28
N GLY A 20 -35.67 -23.79 13.32
CA GLY A 20 -37.01 -23.41 12.92
C GLY A 20 -37.49 -22.25 13.79
N LYS A 21 -38.62 -21.67 13.40
CA LYS A 21 -39.53 -20.81 14.17
C LYS A 21 -39.31 -19.30 14.11
N ARG A 22 -40.19 -18.73 13.28
CA ARG A 22 -40.88 -17.44 13.43
C ARG A 22 -41.12 -17.06 14.90
N GLY A 23 -40.80 -15.82 15.25
CA GLY A 23 -41.12 -15.18 16.51
C GLY A 23 -41.45 -13.70 16.30
N ARG A 24 -42.75 -13.43 16.24
CA ARG A 24 -43.54 -12.23 16.55
C ARG A 24 -42.88 -10.83 16.66
N ARG A 25 -43.56 -9.92 15.94
CA ARG A 25 -43.75 -8.47 16.10
C ARG A 25 -43.92 -7.99 17.56
N SER A 26 -43.27 -6.89 17.92
CA SER A 26 -43.67 -5.84 18.90
C SER A 26 -42.83 -4.60 18.56
N THR A 27 -43.39 -3.58 17.89
CA THR A 27 -44.01 -2.38 18.47
C THR A 27 -43.24 -1.74 19.63
N GLU A 28 -43.06 -0.42 19.46
CA GLU A 28 -42.85 0.60 20.48
C GLU A 28 -41.42 1.03 20.85
N GLY A 29 -40.98 2.09 20.16
CA GLY A 29 -40.67 3.37 20.82
C GLY A 29 -39.47 3.40 21.77
N ARG A 30 -38.32 3.85 21.26
CA ARG A 30 -37.35 4.60 22.08
C ARG A 30 -36.61 5.63 21.23
N ARG A 31 -37.04 6.88 21.43
CA ARG A 31 -36.25 8.12 21.53
C ARG A 31 -35.00 8.14 20.65
N GLY A 32 -35.09 8.90 19.56
CA GLY A 32 -33.93 9.35 18.81
C GLY A 32 -33.06 10.21 19.71
N ASP A 33 -32.10 9.58 20.36
CA ASP A 33 -30.92 10.24 20.90
C ASP A 33 -30.12 10.75 19.70
N ALA A 34 -30.06 12.07 19.58
CA ALA A 34 -29.16 12.75 18.69
C ALA A 34 -27.73 12.27 18.98
N SER A 35 -27.20 11.42 18.12
CA SER A 35 -25.80 11.02 18.18
C SER A 35 -24.95 12.29 18.11
N PRO A 36 -24.12 12.59 19.13
CA PRO A 36 -23.13 13.63 19.01
C PRO A 36 -22.24 13.20 17.85
N GLN A 37 -22.14 14.04 16.81
CA GLN A 37 -21.15 13.86 15.77
C GLN A 37 -19.80 13.78 16.46
N ALA A 38 -19.32 12.54 16.62
CA ALA A 38 -17.99 12.27 17.10
C ALA A 38 -17.07 13.08 16.20
N ARG A 39 -16.44 14.11 16.78
CA ARG A 39 -15.35 14.84 16.17
C ARG A 39 -14.23 13.83 15.93
N ARG A 40 -14.34 13.08 14.83
CA ARG A 40 -13.26 12.25 14.32
C ARG A 40 -12.17 13.25 13.95
N LYS A 41 -11.12 13.28 14.76
CA LYS A 41 -9.90 13.97 14.41
C LYS A 41 -9.51 13.50 13.01
N PRO A 42 -9.23 14.40 12.05
CA PRO A 42 -8.80 13.98 10.73
C PRO A 42 -7.57 13.10 10.91
N GLY A 43 -7.68 11.85 10.44
CA GLY A 43 -6.56 10.91 10.48
C GLY A 43 -5.43 11.45 9.61
N ALA A 44 -4.19 11.08 9.93
CA ALA A 44 -3.00 11.48 9.18
C ALA A 44 -3.08 11.22 7.65
N GLY A 45 -4.03 10.39 7.19
CA GLY A 45 -4.31 10.14 5.78
C GLY A 45 -4.95 11.30 5.00
N GLU A 46 -5.41 12.37 5.65
CA GLU A 46 -6.06 13.49 4.93
C GLU A 46 -5.06 14.39 4.18
N ARG A 47 -3.76 14.31 4.49
CA ARG A 47 -2.70 15.05 3.77
C ARG A 47 -2.18 14.35 2.51
N TYR A 48 -2.46 13.07 2.34
CA TYR A 48 -1.87 12.21 1.29
C TYR A 48 -2.89 11.67 0.27
N GLY A 49 -4.15 12.14 0.35
CA GLY A 49 -5.20 11.70 -0.56
C GLY A 49 -5.67 10.27 -0.30
N LYS A 50 -6.66 9.81 -1.09
CA LYS A 50 -7.28 8.49 -0.93
C LYS A 50 -6.34 7.40 -1.46
N THR A 51 -5.99 6.44 -0.60
CA THR A 51 -5.25 5.23 -1.03
C THR A 51 -6.10 4.37 -1.98
N VAL A 52 -5.48 3.87 -3.05
CA VAL A 52 -6.10 2.97 -4.02
C VAL A 52 -5.27 1.69 -4.14
N LYS A 53 -5.92 0.53 -4.08
CA LYS A 53 -5.24 -0.75 -4.29
C LYS A 53 -4.91 -0.95 -5.77
N LYS A 54 -3.65 -1.25 -6.06
CA LYS A 54 -3.16 -1.69 -7.37
C LYS A 54 -2.36 -2.98 -7.18
N SER A 55 -2.42 -3.88 -8.16
CA SER A 55 -1.66 -5.14 -8.15
C SER A 55 -0.62 -5.11 -9.27
N VAL A 56 0.61 -5.48 -8.93
CA VAL A 56 1.74 -5.59 -9.85
C VAL A 56 2.45 -6.93 -9.64
N THR A 57 3.09 -7.45 -10.68
CA THR A 57 3.93 -8.65 -10.57
C THR A 57 5.37 -8.20 -10.43
N LEU A 58 6.09 -8.74 -9.44
CA LEU A 58 7.48 -8.41 -9.14
C LEU A 58 8.33 -9.66 -9.21
N ARG A 59 9.62 -9.50 -9.50
CA ARG A 59 10.59 -10.59 -9.41
C ARG A 59 10.75 -10.99 -7.95
N GLU A 60 10.77 -12.30 -7.68
CA GLU A 60 10.96 -12.87 -6.34
C GLU A 60 12.19 -12.29 -5.66
N SER A 61 13.33 -12.22 -6.36
CA SER A 61 14.57 -11.64 -5.84
C SER A 61 14.47 -10.18 -5.43
N VAL A 62 13.53 -9.41 -5.98
CA VAL A 62 13.26 -8.03 -5.56
C VAL A 62 12.37 -8.02 -4.31
N VAL A 63 11.37 -8.88 -4.26
CA VAL A 63 10.48 -9.02 -3.10
C VAL A 63 11.28 -9.42 -1.86
N GLU A 64 12.09 -10.48 -1.97
CA GLU A 64 12.96 -10.95 -0.89
C GLU A 64 13.89 -9.84 -0.38
N GLN A 65 14.46 -9.05 -1.29
CA GLN A 65 15.34 -7.94 -0.94
C GLN A 65 14.63 -6.80 -0.21
N ILE A 66 13.37 -6.54 -0.55
CA ILE A 66 12.57 -5.53 0.15
C ILE A 66 12.19 -6.07 1.53
N GLU A 67 11.67 -7.28 1.59
CA GLU A 67 11.25 -7.91 2.85
C GLU A 67 12.42 -8.13 3.81
N ALA A 68 13.63 -8.42 3.31
CA ALA A 68 14.83 -8.48 4.14
C ALA A 68 15.17 -7.15 4.83
N ARG A 69 14.78 -6.01 4.23
CA ARG A 69 15.05 -4.67 4.77
C ARG A 69 13.91 -4.14 5.65
N THR A 70 12.66 -4.45 5.30
CA THR A 70 11.48 -3.83 5.92
C THR A 70 10.59 -4.82 6.68
N GLY A 71 10.82 -6.12 6.51
CA GLY A 71 9.88 -7.17 6.86
C GLY A 71 8.64 -7.17 5.95
N VAL A 72 7.84 -8.24 6.07
CA VAL A 72 6.61 -8.44 5.28
C VAL A 72 5.59 -7.31 5.48
N ARG A 73 5.50 -6.77 6.70
CA ARG A 73 4.53 -5.69 7.02
C ARG A 73 4.93 -4.33 6.44
N GLY A 74 6.23 -4.10 6.22
CA GLY A 74 6.74 -2.84 5.67
C GLY A 74 6.77 -2.79 4.14
N PHE A 75 6.38 -3.87 3.46
CA PHE A 75 6.49 -3.99 2.01
C PHE A 75 5.71 -2.90 1.26
N SER A 76 4.44 -2.70 1.61
CA SER A 76 3.59 -1.71 0.94
C SER A 76 4.06 -0.27 1.19
N GLU A 77 4.50 0.04 2.41
CA GLU A 77 5.03 1.36 2.77
C GLU A 77 6.34 1.65 2.03
N PHE A 78 7.20 0.65 1.91
CA PHE A 78 8.42 0.74 1.13
C PHE A 78 8.13 1.07 -0.34
N LEU A 79 7.17 0.37 -0.95
CA LEU A 79 6.80 0.63 -2.35
C LEU A 79 6.21 2.02 -2.54
N ASP A 80 5.38 2.48 -1.61
CA ASP A 80 4.79 3.82 -1.63
C ASP A 80 5.89 4.89 -1.56
N ALA A 81 6.77 4.82 -0.56
CA ALA A 81 7.89 5.74 -0.40
C ALA A 81 8.88 5.70 -1.57
N ALA A 82 9.14 4.51 -2.13
CA ALA A 82 9.99 4.35 -3.31
C ALA A 82 9.37 5.01 -4.55
N ALA A 83 8.05 4.85 -4.75
CA ALA A 83 7.32 5.49 -5.84
C ALA A 83 7.32 7.02 -5.69
N GLU A 84 7.04 7.54 -4.50
CA GLU A 84 7.09 8.98 -4.22
C GLU A 84 8.48 9.55 -4.50
N ARG A 85 9.54 8.90 -3.99
CA ARG A 85 10.92 9.32 -4.25
C ARG A 85 11.25 9.29 -5.73
N HIS A 86 10.83 8.26 -6.47
CA HIS A 86 11.11 8.17 -7.89
C HIS A 86 10.40 9.27 -8.68
N LEU A 87 9.13 9.57 -8.35
CA LEU A 87 8.40 10.67 -8.97
C LEU A 87 9.04 12.03 -8.67
N ALA A 88 9.54 12.25 -7.45
CA ALA A 88 10.26 13.46 -7.10
C ALA A 88 11.55 13.62 -7.93
N LEU A 89 12.29 12.52 -8.15
CA LEU A 89 13.49 12.53 -8.99
C LEU A 89 13.16 12.81 -10.46
N LEU A 90 12.08 12.24 -11.00
CA LEU A 90 11.63 12.53 -12.37
C LEU A 90 11.30 14.02 -12.52
N LYS A 91 10.56 14.60 -11.57
CA LYS A 91 10.26 16.03 -11.57
C LYS A 91 11.52 16.90 -11.46
N ALA A 92 12.49 16.49 -10.64
CA ALA A 92 13.77 17.20 -10.55
C ALA A 92 14.51 17.16 -11.89
N GLN A 93 14.51 16.01 -12.58
CA GLN A 93 15.10 15.88 -13.91
C GLN A 93 14.40 16.78 -14.92
N GLU A 94 13.07 16.85 -14.92
CA GLU A 94 12.31 17.74 -15.81
C GLU A 94 12.71 19.21 -15.65
N ILE A 95 12.97 19.66 -14.41
CA ILE A 95 13.42 21.02 -14.12
C ILE A 95 14.83 21.27 -14.69
N VAL A 96 15.73 20.29 -14.52
CA VAL A 96 17.10 20.35 -15.05
C VAL A 96 17.08 20.39 -16.58
N ASP A 97 16.32 19.50 -17.21
CA ASP A 97 16.22 19.41 -18.67
C ASP A 97 15.63 20.70 -19.27
N ASP A 98 14.60 21.26 -18.64
CA ASP A 98 14.01 22.53 -19.05
C ASP A 98 14.99 23.71 -18.93
N HIS A 99 15.81 23.73 -17.87
CA HIS A 99 16.87 24.73 -17.74
C HIS A 99 17.92 24.58 -18.84
N VAL A 100 18.42 23.36 -19.06
CA VAL A 100 19.44 23.08 -20.09
C VAL A 100 18.92 23.43 -21.48
N ALA A 101 17.66 23.13 -21.78
CA ALA A 101 17.05 23.47 -23.06
C ALA A 101 17.00 24.98 -23.32
N ARG A 102 16.87 25.81 -22.27
CA ARG A 102 16.78 27.28 -22.39
C ARG A 102 18.13 27.99 -22.28
N HIS A 103 19.06 27.45 -21.49
CA HIS A 103 20.28 28.14 -21.08
C HIS A 103 21.58 27.43 -21.49
N GLY A 104 21.50 26.19 -21.94
CA GLY A 104 22.67 25.35 -22.24
C GLY A 104 23.11 24.47 -21.06
N GLU A 105 24.11 23.63 -21.31
CA GLU A 105 24.66 22.71 -20.30
C GLU A 105 25.35 23.43 -19.15
N PHE A 106 25.19 22.91 -17.93
CA PHE A 106 25.93 23.39 -16.76
C PHE A 106 27.42 23.10 -16.90
N THR A 107 28.24 24.13 -16.72
CA THR A 107 29.70 24.00 -16.66
C THR A 107 30.14 23.25 -15.40
N PRO A 108 31.33 22.62 -15.40
CA PRO A 108 31.89 21.97 -14.22
C PRO A 108 32.03 22.93 -13.02
N GLU A 109 32.37 24.19 -13.29
CA GLU A 109 32.54 25.24 -12.29
C GLU A 109 31.20 25.56 -11.59
N GLU A 110 30.12 25.75 -12.36
CA GLU A 110 28.78 26.00 -11.82
C GLU A 110 28.27 24.82 -10.98
N ARG A 111 28.56 23.59 -11.40
CA ARG A 111 28.20 22.39 -10.62
C ARG A 111 28.97 22.33 -9.30
N ALA A 112 30.26 22.65 -9.31
CA ALA A 112 31.08 22.66 -8.09
C ALA A 112 30.61 23.74 -7.10
N GLU A 113 30.26 24.93 -7.60
CA GLU A 113 29.68 26.01 -6.78
C GLU A 113 28.33 25.59 -6.18
N ALA A 114 27.44 25.00 -6.98
CA ALA A 114 26.15 24.51 -6.51
C ALA A 114 26.29 23.40 -5.47
N GLU A 115 27.26 22.49 -5.63
CA GLU A 115 27.57 21.44 -4.65
C GLU A 115 28.09 22.01 -3.34
N ALA A 116 28.99 23.00 -3.38
CA ALA A 116 29.49 23.68 -2.19
C ALA A 116 28.34 24.38 -1.44
N ALA A 117 27.52 25.14 -2.17
CA ALA A 117 26.35 25.81 -1.61
C ALA A 117 25.34 24.82 -0.98
N TRP A 118 25.13 23.66 -1.59
CA TRP A 118 24.25 22.61 -1.05
C TRP A 118 24.79 21.99 0.25
N ARG A 119 26.11 21.83 0.36
CA ARG A 119 26.78 21.35 1.58
C ARG A 119 26.90 22.41 2.66
N GLY A 120 26.66 23.68 2.32
CA GLY A 120 26.77 24.83 3.20
C GLY A 120 28.19 25.34 3.39
N GLU A 121 29.06 25.10 2.40
CA GLU A 121 30.45 25.59 2.32
C GLU A 121 30.53 27.00 1.72
#